data_AF-A0A3D4B6S3-F1
#
_entry.id   AF-A0A3D4B6S3-F1
#
_cell.length_a   1.000
_cell.length_b   1.000
_cell.length_c   1.000
_cell.angle_alpha   90.00
_cell.angle_beta   90.00
_cell.angle_gamma   90.00
#
_symmetry.space_group_name_H-M   'P 1'
#
loop_
_entity.id
_entity.type
_entity.pdbx_description
1 polymer ?
#
loop_
_entity_poly.entity_id
_entity_poly.type
_entity_poly.pdbx_seq_one_letter_code
_entity_poly.pdbx_strand_id
1 'polypeptide(L)'
;MDSEMAAADVTAAMNGGTTRVRHARLAEHMSNNLGDIDVDTARRMLSDHHQAPQSVCVHPTRDRPQSKTLASIVFHPAEGTMHIAFGNGCETPYEQDMFSKTV
;
A
#
# COMPACT_ATOMS: atom_id res chain seq x y z
N MET A 1 6.91 2.92 -32.00
CA MET A 1 7.88 2.68 -30.92
C MET A 1 7.20 2.52 -29.56
N ASP A 2 5.87 2.71 -29.46
CA ASP A 2 5.13 2.65 -28.19
C ASP A 2 4.54 1.27 -27.83
N SER A 3 4.55 0.31 -28.75
CA SER A 3 3.95 -1.01 -28.53
C SER A 3 4.86 -1.99 -27.77
N GLU A 4 6.17 -1.80 -27.85
CA GLU A 4 7.15 -2.69 -27.20
C GLU A 4 7.29 -2.41 -25.69
N MET A 5 7.18 -1.15 -25.29
CA MET A 5 7.27 -0.71 -23.90
C MET A 5 6.04 -1.13 -23.06
N ALA A 6 4.86 -1.20 -23.70
CA ALA A 6 3.63 -1.69 -23.06
C ALA A 6 3.65 -3.21 -22.80
N ALA A 7 4.25 -4.00 -23.70
CA ALA A 7 4.31 -5.46 -23.56
C ALA A 7 5.23 -5.90 -22.39
N ALA A 8 6.31 -5.15 -22.13
CA ALA A 8 7.22 -5.43 -21.03
C ALA A 8 6.57 -5.29 -19.64
N ASP A 9 5.71 -4.27 -19.45
CA ASP A 9 4.99 -4.02 -18.18
C ASP A 9 3.84 -5.01 -17.95
N VAL A 10 3.24 -5.53 -19.03
CA VAL A 10 2.26 -6.62 -18.95
C VAL A 10 2.94 -7.92 -18.51
N THR A 11 4.12 -8.23 -19.02
CA THR A 11 4.85 -9.47 -18.73
C THR A 11 5.39 -9.49 -17.29
N ALA A 12 5.82 -8.35 -16.74
CA ALA A 12 6.30 -8.23 -15.36
C ALA A 12 5.22 -8.49 -14.31
N ALA A 13 3.98 -8.08 -14.57
CA ALA A 13 2.88 -8.25 -13.61
C ALA A 13 2.29 -9.66 -13.55
N MET A 14 2.43 -10.44 -14.64
CA MET A 14 1.89 -11.80 -14.72
C MET A 14 2.73 -12.85 -13.96
N ASN A 15 3.93 -12.49 -13.50
CA ASN A 15 4.91 -13.42 -12.92
C ASN A 15 5.13 -13.26 -11.40
N GLY A 16 4.16 -12.74 -10.64
CA GLY A 16 4.31 -12.57 -9.19
C GLY A 16 5.42 -11.60 -8.75
N GLY A 17 5.99 -10.84 -9.69
CA GLY A 17 7.09 -9.89 -9.45
C GLY A 17 6.68 -8.73 -8.53
N THR A 18 5.43 -8.28 -8.65
CA THR A 18 4.89 -7.16 -7.86
C THR A 18 4.84 -7.46 -6.37
N THR A 19 4.60 -8.71 -5.99
CA THR A 19 4.57 -9.11 -4.57
C THR A 19 5.96 -9.04 -3.95
N ARG A 20 7.00 -9.50 -4.66
CA ARG A 20 8.39 -9.43 -4.17
C ARG A 20 8.87 -7.99 -4.01
N VAL A 21 8.55 -7.13 -4.98
CA VAL A 21 8.86 -5.70 -4.95
C VAL A 21 8.19 -5.02 -3.76
N ARG A 22 6.86 -5.16 -3.61
CA ARG A 22 6.11 -4.52 -2.52
C ARG A 22 6.58 -5.01 -1.15
N HIS A 23 6.85 -6.31 -1.03
CA HIS A 23 7.43 -6.87 0.19
C HIS A 23 8.79 -6.26 0.50
N ALA A 24 9.72 -6.25 -0.47
CA ALA A 24 11.05 -5.67 -0.27
C ALA A 24 10.97 -4.20 0.12
N ARG A 25 10.07 -3.44 -0.52
CA ARG A 25 9.85 -2.02 -0.23
C ARG A 25 9.32 -1.79 1.18
N LEU A 26 8.33 -2.55 1.62
CA LEU A 26 7.80 -2.44 2.98
C LEU A 26 8.80 -2.93 4.02
N ALA A 27 9.58 -3.97 3.74
CA ALA A 27 10.64 -4.46 4.63
C ALA A 27 11.77 -3.43 4.80
N GLU A 28 12.14 -2.72 3.72
CA GLU A 28 13.08 -1.60 3.78
C GLU A 28 12.53 -0.48 4.69
N HIS A 29 11.28 -0.05 4.46
CA HIS A 29 10.64 0.94 5.32
C HIS A 29 10.63 0.51 6.79
N MET A 30 10.24 -0.74 7.08
CA MET A 30 10.20 -1.25 8.46
C MET A 30 11.59 -1.27 9.10
N SER A 31 12.61 -1.68 8.34
CA SER A 31 14.00 -1.72 8.84
C SER A 31 14.53 -0.32 9.13
N ASN A 32 14.23 0.66 8.27
CA ASN A 32 14.70 2.04 8.41
C ASN A 32 13.99 2.82 9.53
N ASN A 33 12.83 2.35 9.99
CA ASN A 33 12.06 3.00 11.07
C ASN A 33 11.93 2.09 12.30
N LEU A 34 12.78 1.06 12.43
CA LEU A 34 12.69 0.10 13.52
C LEU A 34 12.84 0.78 14.88
N GLY A 35 11.84 0.62 15.75
CA GLY A 35 11.78 1.30 17.06
C GLY A 35 10.98 2.62 17.04
N ASP A 36 10.75 3.19 15.86
CA ASP A 36 10.11 4.49 15.66
C ASP A 36 8.84 4.40 14.77
N ILE A 37 8.25 3.21 14.63
CA ILE A 37 7.02 3.02 13.83
C ILE A 37 5.81 3.48 14.64
N ASP A 38 5.28 4.64 14.28
CA ASP A 38 4.00 5.18 14.73
C ASP A 38 2.91 5.10 13.64
N VAL A 39 1.73 5.63 13.94
CA VAL A 39 0.58 5.65 13.01
C VAL A 39 0.92 6.38 11.72
N ASP A 40 1.59 7.53 11.78
CA ASP A 40 1.89 8.34 10.60
C ASP A 40 2.98 7.69 9.74
N THR A 41 3.92 7.00 10.36
CA THR A 41 4.89 6.14 9.67
C THR A 41 4.20 5.01 8.94
N ALA A 42 3.28 4.29 9.60
CA ALA A 42 2.50 3.23 8.95
C ALA A 42 1.65 3.76 7.78
N ARG A 43 0.99 4.92 7.93
CA ARG A 43 0.24 5.58 6.86
C ARG A 43 1.14 5.91 5.66
N ARG A 44 2.34 6.46 5.90
CA ARG A 44 3.32 6.75 4.83
C ARG A 44 3.75 5.48 4.09
N MET A 45 3.97 4.37 4.80
CA MET A 45 4.31 3.08 4.18
C MET A 45 3.19 2.56 3.28
N LEU A 46 1.94 2.64 3.72
CA LEU A 46 0.78 2.19 2.95
C LEU A 46 0.42 3.11 1.76
N SER A 47 0.91 4.35 1.79
CA SER A 47 0.76 5.35 0.74
C SER A 47 1.93 5.35 -0.27
N ASP A 48 2.86 4.40 -0.19
CA ASP A 48 4.07 4.38 -1.03
C ASP A 48 3.76 3.98 -2.50
N HIS A 49 4.28 4.79 -3.43
CA HIS A 49 4.14 4.62 -4.89
C HIS A 49 5.40 4.09 -5.58
N HIS A 50 6.36 3.50 -4.86
CA HIS A 50 7.56 2.94 -5.46
C HIS A 50 7.21 1.87 -6.49
N GLN A 51 7.74 2.01 -7.71
CA GLN A 51 7.41 1.19 -8.88
C GLN A 51 5.91 1.20 -9.26
N ALA A 52 5.23 2.34 -9.11
CA ALA A 52 3.92 2.54 -9.72
C ALA A 52 3.94 2.14 -11.22
N PRO A 53 2.93 1.41 -11.72
CA PRO A 53 1.64 1.11 -11.08
C PRO A 53 1.62 -0.13 -10.16
N GLN A 54 2.76 -0.81 -9.98
CA GLN A 54 2.90 -2.05 -9.21
C GLN A 54 3.28 -1.81 -7.74
N SER A 55 2.97 -0.61 -7.22
CA SER A 55 3.34 -0.09 -5.91
C SER A 55 2.51 -0.65 -4.76
N VAL A 56 2.82 -0.26 -3.51
CA VAL A 56 2.02 -0.60 -2.33
C VAL A 56 0.65 0.07 -2.41
N CYS A 57 0.63 1.38 -2.65
CA CYS A 57 -0.60 2.12 -2.93
C CYS A 57 -0.92 1.98 -4.43
N VAL A 58 -1.82 1.07 -4.78
CA VAL A 58 -2.12 0.73 -6.18
C VAL A 58 -3.21 1.65 -6.72
N HIS A 59 -2.96 2.27 -7.88
CA HIS A 59 -3.93 3.06 -8.61
C HIS A 59 -4.33 2.37 -9.93
N PRO A 60 -5.58 2.54 -10.38
CA PRO A 60 -6.01 2.07 -11.69
C PRO A 60 -5.12 2.60 -12.80
N THR A 61 -4.84 1.76 -13.78
CA THR A 61 -4.22 2.16 -15.06
C THR A 61 -5.16 1.88 -16.20
N ARG A 62 -4.86 2.41 -17.40
CA ARG A 62 -5.67 2.14 -18.60
C ARG A 62 -5.80 0.65 -18.88
N ASP A 63 -4.73 -0.11 -18.68
CA ASP A 63 -4.68 -1.53 -18.99
C ASP A 63 -5.15 -2.41 -17.81
N ARG A 64 -5.20 -1.85 -16.59
CA ARG A 64 -5.74 -2.50 -15.38
C ARG A 64 -6.68 -1.56 -14.61
N PRO A 65 -7.85 -1.23 -15.17
CA PRO A 65 -8.75 -0.23 -14.58
C PRO A 65 -9.40 -0.72 -13.28
N GLN A 66 -9.40 -2.03 -13.01
CA GLN A 66 -9.96 -2.63 -11.81
C GLN A 66 -8.94 -2.89 -10.70
N SER A 67 -7.63 -2.69 -10.95
CA SER A 67 -6.59 -2.89 -9.95
C SER A 67 -6.40 -1.61 -9.13
N LYS A 68 -6.81 -1.64 -7.85
CA LYS A 68 -6.75 -0.49 -6.94
C LYS A 68 -6.66 -0.93 -5.48
N THR A 69 -5.98 -0.16 -4.63
CA THR A 69 -6.12 -0.25 -3.17
C THR A 69 -7.52 0.20 -2.75
N LEU A 70 -8.33 -0.74 -2.24
CA LEU A 70 -9.71 -0.48 -1.83
C LEU A 70 -9.83 0.13 -0.42
N ALA A 71 -8.87 -0.20 0.44
CA ALA A 71 -8.77 0.37 1.77
C ALA A 71 -7.32 0.33 2.25
N SER A 72 -6.98 1.27 3.12
CA SER A 72 -5.73 1.30 3.87
C SER A 72 -6.05 1.40 5.35
N ILE A 73 -5.55 0.46 6.15
CA ILE A 73 -5.93 0.31 7.56
C ILE A 73 -4.68 0.21 8.42
N VAL A 74 -4.60 1.05 9.44
CA VAL A 74 -3.56 1.01 10.48
C VAL A 74 -4.24 0.69 11.80
N PHE A 75 -3.88 -0.45 12.40
CA PHE A 75 -4.27 -0.75 13.77
C PHE A 75 -3.24 -0.14 14.73
N HIS A 76 -3.70 0.53 15.78
CA HIS A 76 -2.89 1.04 16.88
C HIS A 76 -3.28 0.32 18.18
N PRO A 77 -2.73 -0.90 18.43
CA PRO A 77 -3.22 -1.77 19.49
C PRO A 77 -3.04 -1.24 20.90
N ALA A 78 -1.98 -0.46 21.15
CA ALA A 78 -1.73 0.15 22.46
C ALA A 78 -2.88 1.08 22.89
N GLU A 79 -3.50 1.76 21.92
CA GLU A 79 -4.61 2.70 22.14
C GLU A 79 -5.99 2.08 21.88
N GLY A 80 -6.06 0.84 21.36
CA GLY A 80 -7.33 0.21 20.97
C GLY A 80 -8.06 0.96 19.85
N THR A 81 -7.31 1.63 18.97
CA THR A 81 -7.89 2.43 17.87
C THR A 81 -7.36 1.97 16.52
N MET A 82 -8.20 2.06 15.49
CA MET A 82 -7.81 1.85 14.10
C MET A 82 -8.03 3.11 13.29
N HIS A 83 -7.19 3.30 12.28
CA HIS A 83 -7.29 4.37 11.30
C HIS A 83 -7.57 3.76 9.94
N ILE A 84 -8.67 4.16 9.31
CA ILE A 84 -9.16 3.58 8.06
C ILE A 84 -9.29 4.68 7.01
N ALA A 85 -8.64 4.47 5.86
CA ALA A 85 -8.92 5.18 4.63
C ALA A 85 -9.68 4.24 3.68
N PHE A 86 -10.93 4.55 3.35
CA PHE A 86 -11.76 3.80 2.39
C PHE A 86 -11.34 4.10 0.93
N GLY A 87 -10.11 3.73 0.59
CA GLY A 87 -9.51 3.94 -0.71
C GLY A 87 -7.98 3.90 -0.64
N ASN A 88 -7.35 4.67 -1.52
CA ASN A 88 -5.90 4.87 -1.49
C ASN A 88 -5.53 5.75 -0.30
N GLY A 89 -4.65 5.27 0.58
CA GLY A 89 -4.21 6.02 1.76
C GLY A 89 -3.51 7.35 1.44
N CYS A 90 -3.07 7.56 0.20
CA CYS A 90 -2.45 8.81 -0.24
C CYS A 90 -3.46 9.91 -0.63
N GLU A 91 -4.71 9.53 -0.95
CA GLU A 91 -5.76 10.45 -1.41
C GLU A 91 -6.92 10.55 -0.42
N THR A 92 -7.19 9.46 0.30
CA THR A 92 -8.33 9.34 1.20
C THR A 92 -7.91 9.70 2.63
N PRO A 93 -8.58 10.67 3.29
CA PRO A 93 -8.37 10.92 4.71
C PRO A 93 -8.60 9.66 5.56
N TYR A 94 -7.83 9.52 6.63
CA TYR A 94 -8.03 8.43 7.58
C TYR A 94 -9.05 8.83 8.64
N GLU A 95 -10.14 8.07 8.73
CA GLU A 95 -11.09 8.11 9.83
C GLU A 95 -10.59 7.22 10.97
N GLN A 96 -10.83 7.63 12.22
CA GLN A 96 -10.44 6.85 13.40
C GLN A 96 -11.66 6.16 13.99
N ASP A 97 -11.52 4.89 14.34
CA ASP A 97 -12.53 4.11 15.04
C ASP A 97 -11.88 3.34 16.21
N MET A 98 -12.68 2.90 17.18
CA MET A 98 -12.22 2.09 18.30
C MET A 98 -12.43 0.60 17.99
N PHE A 99 -11.50 -0.24 18.41
CA PHE A 99 -11.70 -1.68 18.44
C PHE A 99 -11.44 -2.22 19.84
N SER A 100 -12.35 -3.10 20.27
CA SER A 100 -12.25 -3.79 21.54
C SER A 100 -11.95 -5.26 21.27
N LYS A 101 -11.03 -5.82 22.06
CA LYS A 101 -10.92 -7.27 22.16
C LYS A 101 -12.09 -7.76 23.02
N THR A 102 -13.17 -8.18 22.39
CA THR A 102 -14.19 -8.98 23.09
C THR A 102 -13.54 -10.35 23.37
N VAL A 103 -13.05 -10.53 24.60
CA VAL A 103 -12.57 -11.83 25.12
C VAL A 103 -13.72 -12.52 25.82
#